data_AF-A0A2D7XE83-F1
#
_entry.id   AF-A0A2D7XE83-F1
#
_cell.length_a   1.000
_cell.length_b   1.000
_cell.length_c   1.000
_cell.angle_alpha   90.00
_cell.angle_beta   90.00
_cell.angle_gamma   90.00
#
_symmetry.space_group_name_H-M   'P 1'
#
loop_
_entity.id
_entity.type
_entity.pdbx_description
1 polymer ?
#
loop_
_entity_poly.entity_id
_entity_poly.type
_entity_poly.pdbx_seq_one_letter_code
_entity_poly.pdbx_strand_id
1 'polypeptide(L)'
;MSTTLTESTEFDPVSYDALLSFDSRSTVVLTVNNRHARRIVSDLSLVLGSSRKVVALPAILPWSAWIRQMSDQRTFLPEGEMPSFVLDNFGAGLLWKQAIEHVEHDTALLDTQSAVRLAIEANRLMDEWALEVP
;
A
#
# COMPACT_ATOMS: atom_id res chain seq x y z
N MET A 1 -6.19 -24.24 15.89
CA MET A 1 -5.92 -24.86 14.57
C MET A 1 -5.23 -23.79 13.74
N SER A 2 -3.90 -23.76 13.78
CA SER A 2 -3.11 -22.78 13.03
C SER A 2 -2.92 -23.31 11.62
N THR A 3 -3.58 -22.67 10.65
CA THR A 3 -3.34 -22.92 9.24
C THR A 3 -2.12 -22.10 8.83
N THR A 4 -0.94 -22.71 8.95
CA THR A 4 0.29 -22.14 8.40
C THR A 4 0.18 -22.18 6.88
N LEU A 5 -0.27 -21.08 6.27
CA LEU A 5 -0.21 -20.87 4.83
C LEU A 5 1.24 -20.59 4.45
N THR A 6 2.05 -21.64 4.36
CA THR A 6 3.30 -21.59 3.62
C THR A 6 2.97 -21.88 2.15
N GLU A 7 2.21 -20.99 1.51
CA GLU A 7 2.08 -21.01 0.05
C GLU A 7 3.36 -20.43 -0.54
N SER A 8 4.20 -21.31 -1.07
CA SER A 8 5.29 -20.98 -1.98
C SER A 8 4.73 -20.17 -3.14
N THR A 9 4.84 -18.85 -3.06
CA THR A 9 4.36 -17.89 -4.06
C THR A 9 5.41 -17.75 -5.16
N GLU A 10 5.60 -18.81 -5.93
CA GLU A 10 6.40 -18.73 -7.15
C GLU A 10 5.50 -18.12 -8.24
N PHE A 11 5.67 -16.83 -8.48
CA PHE A 11 4.97 -16.13 -9.55
C PHE A 11 5.74 -16.29 -10.86
N ASP A 12 5.03 -16.65 -11.93
CA ASP A 12 5.63 -16.70 -13.26
C ASP A 12 6.11 -15.30 -13.70
N PRO A 13 7.38 -15.13 -14.08
CA PRO A 13 7.90 -13.84 -14.47
C PRO A 13 7.28 -13.38 -15.79
N VAL A 14 6.77 -12.14 -15.83
CA VAL A 14 6.25 -11.51 -17.04
C VAL A 14 7.32 -10.59 -17.63
N SER A 15 7.72 -10.84 -18.87
CA SER A 15 8.65 -9.97 -19.60
C SER A 15 7.95 -8.68 -20.08
N TYR A 16 8.72 -7.65 -20.41
CA TYR A 16 8.16 -6.42 -20.97
C TYR A 16 7.46 -6.64 -22.31
N ASP A 17 7.98 -7.50 -23.18
CA ASP A 17 7.31 -7.85 -24.43
C ASP A 17 5.98 -8.57 -24.20
N ALA A 18 5.93 -9.48 -23.21
CA ALA A 18 4.70 -10.16 -22.82
C ALA A 18 3.68 -9.17 -22.22
N LEU A 19 4.12 -8.26 -21.36
CA LEU A 19 3.28 -7.21 -20.78
C LEU A 19 2.65 -6.32 -21.87
N LEU A 20 3.38 -6.00 -22.94
CA LEU A 20 2.87 -5.22 -24.08
C LEU A 20 1.85 -5.97 -24.94
N SER A 21 1.73 -7.29 -24.78
CA SER A 21 0.73 -8.11 -25.48
C SER A 21 -0.62 -8.18 -24.75
N PHE A 22 -0.66 -7.79 -23.48
CA PHE A 22 -1.89 -7.76 -22.69
C PHE A 22 -2.76 -6.54 -23.04
N ASP A 23 -4.07 -6.67 -22.84
CA ASP A 23 -4.98 -5.53 -22.97
C ASP A 23 -4.69 -4.52 -21.85
N SER A 24 -4.24 -3.33 -22.23
CA SER A 24 -3.90 -2.26 -21.30
C SER A 24 -5.08 -1.75 -20.49
N ARG A 25 -6.32 -1.95 -20.97
CA ARG A 25 -7.54 -1.55 -20.25
C ARG A 25 -7.90 -2.49 -19.11
N SER A 26 -7.54 -3.76 -19.21
CA SER A 26 -7.84 -4.79 -18.21
C SER A 26 -6.62 -5.23 -17.40
N THR A 27 -5.46 -4.60 -17.62
CA THR A 27 -4.20 -4.96 -16.98
C THR A 27 -3.72 -3.83 -16.08
N VAL A 28 -3.31 -4.19 -14.86
CA VAL A 28 -2.68 -3.30 -13.90
C VAL A 28 -1.36 -3.90 -13.43
N VAL A 29 -0.32 -3.07 -13.36
CA VAL A 29 0.99 -3.42 -12.80
C VAL A 29 1.13 -2.72 -11.46
N LEU A 30 1.17 -3.51 -10.39
CA LEU A 30 1.31 -3.03 -9.03
C LEU A 30 2.76 -3.13 -8.59
N THR A 31 3.25 -2.05 -8.00
CA THR A 31 4.65 -1.94 -7.58
C THR A 31 4.75 -1.62 -6.09
N VAL A 32 5.92 -1.90 -5.51
CA VAL A 32 6.19 -1.59 -4.10
C VAL A 32 6.27 -0.09 -3.82
N ASN A 33 6.62 0.73 -4.81
CA ASN A 33 6.75 2.18 -4.65
C ASN A 33 6.76 2.95 -5.98
N ASN A 34 6.63 4.28 -5.88
CA ASN A 34 6.64 5.19 -7.03
C ASN A 34 7.92 5.15 -7.86
N ARG A 35 9.06 4.85 -7.24
CA ARG A 35 10.35 4.77 -7.96
C ARG A 35 10.33 3.58 -8.91
N HIS A 36 9.79 2.44 -8.47
CA HIS A 36 9.72 1.24 -9.29
C HIS A 36 8.69 1.39 -10.42
N ALA A 37 7.51 1.96 -10.14
CA ALA A 37 6.53 2.29 -11.18
C ALA A 37 7.15 3.15 -12.30
N ARG A 38 7.87 4.23 -11.95
CA ARG A 38 8.54 5.11 -12.91
C ARG A 38 9.63 4.41 -13.71
N ARG A 39 10.37 3.48 -13.08
CA ARG A 39 11.38 2.68 -13.77
C ARG A 39 10.75 1.80 -14.84
N ILE A 40 9.68 1.07 -14.52
CA ILE A 40 8.98 0.21 -15.49
C ILE A 40 8.48 1.03 -16.69
N VAL A 41 7.89 2.20 -16.44
CA VAL A 41 7.44 3.12 -17.50
C VAL A 41 8.60 3.56 -18.41
N SER A 42 9.75 3.90 -17.81
CA SER A 42 10.95 4.27 -18.56
C SER A 42 11.48 3.12 -19.42
N ASP A 43 11.54 1.91 -18.86
CA ASP A 43 12.03 0.73 -19.56
C ASP A 43 11.12 0.37 -20.75
N LEU A 44 9.80 0.38 -20.56
CA LEU A 44 8.82 0.17 -21.63
C LEU A 44 8.93 1.25 -22.73
N SER A 45 9.21 2.50 -22.36
CA SER A 45 9.39 3.58 -23.33
C SER A 45 10.62 3.36 -24.22
N LEU A 46 11.70 2.78 -23.68
CA LEU A 46 12.90 2.41 -24.46
C LEU A 46 12.61 1.27 -25.45
N VAL A 47 11.86 0.25 -25.01
CA VAL A 47 11.44 -0.89 -25.86
C VAL A 47 10.55 -0.40 -27.01
N LEU A 48 9.55 0.45 -26.72
CA LEU A 48 8.64 0.99 -27.72
C LEU A 48 9.33 2.00 -28.66
N GLY A 49 10.24 2.83 -28.14
CA GLY A 49 11.00 3.79 -28.94
C GLY A 49 11.84 3.12 -30.04
N SER A 50 12.40 1.95 -29.75
CA SER A 50 13.17 1.15 -30.72
C SER A 50 12.31 0.62 -31.87
N SER A 51 11.00 0.44 -31.66
CA SER A 51 10.06 -0.11 -32.65
C SER A 51 9.16 0.94 -33.32
N ARG A 52 9.27 2.23 -32.95
CA ARG A 52 8.37 3.34 -33.39
C ARG A 52 6.87 3.03 -33.22
N LYS A 53 6.52 2.16 -32.26
CA LYS A 53 5.12 1.81 -32.00
C LYS A 53 4.53 2.72 -30.94
N VAL A 54 3.34 3.27 -31.23
CA VAL A 54 2.51 3.96 -30.23
C VAL A 54 1.54 2.94 -29.66
N VAL A 55 1.72 2.59 -28.39
CA VAL A 55 0.89 1.60 -27.68
C VAL A 55 0.40 2.22 -26.38
N ALA A 56 -0.87 2.00 -26.04
CA ALA A 56 -1.40 2.36 -24.73
C ALA A 56 -0.82 1.42 -23.66
N LEU A 57 -0.16 1.99 -22.64
CA LEU A 57 0.39 1.21 -21.53
C LEU A 57 -0.70 0.86 -20.51
N PRO A 58 -0.60 -0.30 -19.84
CA PRO A 58 -1.43 -0.59 -18.68
C PRO A 58 -1.19 0.44 -17.56
N ALA A 59 -2.11 0.49 -16.60
CA ALA A 59 -1.92 1.30 -15.40
C ALA A 59 -0.74 0.73 -14.58
N ILE A 60 0.32 1.51 -14.38
CA ILE A 60 1.51 1.12 -13.60
C ILE A 60 1.61 2.04 -12.38
N LEU A 61 1.33 1.51 -11.20
CA LEU A 61 1.24 2.31 -9.97
C LEU A 61 1.68 1.53 -8.72
N PRO A 62 2.00 2.23 -7.62
CA PRO A 62 2.22 1.56 -6.34
C PRO A 62 0.95 0.88 -5.83
N TRP A 63 1.11 -0.22 -5.10
CA TRP A 63 0.02 -0.92 -4.40
C TRP A 63 -0.84 0.04 -3.57
N SER A 64 -0.21 0.91 -2.78
CA SER A 64 -0.91 1.87 -1.93
C SER A 64 -1.76 2.89 -2.72
N ALA A 65 -1.27 3.33 -3.87
CA ALA A 65 -2.01 4.22 -4.75
C ALA A 65 -3.22 3.51 -5.37
N TRP A 66 -3.07 2.23 -5.73
CA TRP A 66 -4.14 1.42 -6.28
C TRP A 66 -5.24 1.16 -5.26
N ILE A 67 -4.89 0.82 -4.02
CA ILE A 67 -5.84 0.65 -2.93
C ILE A 67 -6.63 1.94 -2.68
N ARG A 68 -5.97 3.10 -2.67
CA ARG A 68 -6.66 4.38 -2.55
C ARG A 68 -7.64 4.61 -3.70
N GLN A 69 -7.22 4.36 -4.95
CA GLN A 69 -8.10 4.50 -6.10
C GLN A 69 -9.31 3.56 -6.02
N MET A 70 -9.12 2.31 -5.60
CA MET A 70 -10.22 1.36 -5.43
C MET A 70 -11.17 1.79 -4.30
N SER A 71 -10.64 2.34 -3.21
CA SER A 71 -11.42 2.93 -2.13
C SER A 71 -12.26 4.12 -2.63
N ASP A 72 -11.66 5.02 -3.42
CA ASP A 72 -12.36 6.15 -4.02
C ASP A 72 -13.45 5.67 -4.99
N GLN A 73 -13.22 4.58 -5.73
CA GLN A 73 -14.21 4.02 -6.64
C GLN A 73 -15.42 3.42 -5.93
N ARG A 74 -15.28 2.94 -4.68
CA ARG A 74 -16.42 2.44 -3.88
C ARG A 74 -17.48 3.51 -3.63
N THR A 75 -17.12 4.80 -3.66
CA THR A 75 -18.06 5.91 -3.48
C THR A 75 -19.13 5.99 -4.57
N PHE A 76 -18.90 5.35 -5.72
CA PHE A 76 -19.87 5.28 -6.81
C PHE A 76 -20.84 4.10 -6.70
N LEU A 77 -20.72 3.25 -5.66
CA LEU A 77 -21.67 2.18 -5.39
C LEU A 77 -22.91 2.73 -4.67
N PRO A 78 -24.11 2.18 -4.88
CA PRO A 78 -25.36 2.65 -4.26
C PRO A 78 -25.34 2.69 -2.72
N GLU A 79 -24.55 1.82 -2.10
CA GLU A 79 -24.34 1.73 -0.65
C GLU A 79 -22.92 2.17 -0.23
N GLY A 80 -22.21 2.85 -1.13
CA GLY A 80 -20.83 3.27 -0.92
C GLY A 80 -20.76 4.43 0.07
N GLU A 81 -20.46 4.15 1.33
CA GLU A 81 -20.04 5.21 2.26
C GLU A 81 -18.73 5.83 1.78
N MET A 82 -18.68 7.16 1.75
CA MET A 82 -17.46 7.88 1.42
C MET A 82 -16.47 7.70 2.59
N PRO A 83 -15.25 7.18 2.35
CA PRO A 83 -14.22 7.17 3.39
C PRO A 83 -13.93 8.62 3.76
N SER A 84 -14.52 9.10 4.86
CA SER A 84 -14.48 10.51 5.22
C SER A 84 -13.11 10.91 5.78
N PHE A 85 -12.34 9.93 6.25
CA PHE A 85 -11.02 10.14 6.84
C PHE A 85 -10.07 9.03 6.39
N VAL A 86 -8.90 9.43 5.88
CA VAL A 86 -7.76 8.53 5.68
C VAL A 86 -6.77 8.83 6.79
N LEU A 87 -6.41 7.80 7.55
CA LEU A 87 -5.43 7.93 8.61
C LEU A 87 -4.02 7.88 8.00
N ASP A 88 -3.37 9.03 7.87
CA ASP A 88 -1.96 9.11 7.51
C ASP A 88 -1.08 8.94 8.76
N ASN A 89 0.25 8.90 8.57
CA ASN A 89 1.19 8.72 9.69
C ASN A 89 1.06 9.81 10.75
N PHE A 90 0.71 11.03 10.35
CA PHE A 90 0.53 12.14 11.28
C PHE A 90 -0.74 11.98 12.10
N GLY A 91 -1.87 11.70 11.44
CA GLY A 91 -3.15 11.42 12.09
C GLY A 91 -3.07 10.20 12.99
N ALA A 92 -2.36 9.15 12.57
CA ALA A 92 -2.11 7.97 13.40
C ALA A 92 -1.36 8.35 14.68
N GLY A 93 -0.33 9.19 14.59
CA GLY A 93 0.39 9.69 15.76
C GLY A 93 -0.49 10.52 16.70
N LEU A 94 -1.40 11.33 16.17
CA LEU A 94 -2.35 12.09 16.97
C LEU A 94 -3.36 11.17 17.69
N LEU A 95 -3.87 10.15 17.01
CA LEU A 95 -4.76 9.15 17.63
C LEU A 95 -4.05 8.34 18.70
N TRP A 96 -2.82 7.91 18.44
CA TRP A 96 -2.01 7.22 19.45
C TRP A 96 -1.78 8.10 20.68
N LYS A 97 -1.49 9.39 20.47
CA LYS A 97 -1.33 10.34 21.57
C LYS A 97 -2.61 10.43 22.40
N GLN A 98 -3.77 10.60 21.75
CA GLN A 98 -5.06 10.66 22.43
C GLN A 98 -5.37 9.38 23.21
N ALA A 99 -5.11 8.21 22.62
CA ALA A 99 -5.32 6.93 23.28
C ALA A 99 -4.41 6.76 24.52
N ILE A 100 -3.12 7.10 24.39
CA ILE A 100 -2.16 7.02 25.49
C ILE A 100 -2.54 8.00 26.61
N GLU A 101 -2.86 9.26 26.28
CA GLU A 101 -3.27 10.25 27.28
C GLU A 101 -4.58 9.86 27.99
N HIS A 102 -5.49 9.17 27.28
CA HIS A 102 -6.72 8.67 27.86
C HIS A 102 -6.48 7.50 28.84
N VAL A 103 -5.64 6.54 28.46
CA VAL A 103 -5.32 5.37 29.30
C VAL A 103 -4.47 5.75 30.52
N GLU A 104 -3.48 6.62 30.32
CA GLU A 104 -2.54 7.06 31.36
C GLU A 104 -3.04 8.31 32.10
N HIS A 105 -4.34 8.63 32.02
CA HIS A 105 -4.93 9.84 32.61
C HIS A 105 -4.60 9.98 34.11
N ASP A 106 -4.65 8.87 34.85
CA ASP A 106 -4.42 8.86 36.30
C ASP A 106 -2.93 8.86 36.67
N THR A 107 -2.04 8.52 35.74
CA THR A 107 -0.57 8.51 35.92
C THR A 107 0.11 9.02 34.66
N ALA A 108 0.04 10.35 34.46
CA ALA A 108 0.55 10.97 33.25
C ALA A 108 2.03 10.63 33.00
N LEU A 109 2.33 10.23 31.76
CA LEU A 109 3.70 9.95 31.33
C LEU A 109 4.54 11.23 31.27
N LEU A 110 5.82 11.11 31.62
CA LEU A 110 6.79 12.20 31.50
C LEU A 110 7.06 12.61 30.04
N ASP A 111 7.01 11.64 29.12
CA ASP A 111 7.20 11.86 27.68
C ASP A 111 6.23 11.03 26.82
N THR A 112 5.03 11.57 26.65
CA THR A 112 3.99 11.00 25.78
C THR A 112 4.45 10.87 24.33
N GLN A 113 5.32 11.76 23.83
CA GLN A 113 5.76 11.71 22.43
C GLN A 113 6.66 10.50 22.17
N SER A 114 7.51 10.15 23.14
CA SER A 114 8.29 8.92 23.07
C SER A 114 7.42 7.68 23.14
N ALA A 115 6.39 7.67 23.99
CA ALA A 115 5.42 6.57 24.04
C ALA A 115 4.67 6.40 22.71
N VAL A 116 4.25 7.49 22.07
CA VAL A 116 3.61 7.48 20.75
C VAL A 116 4.51 6.86 19.68
N ARG A 117 5.79 7.27 19.63
CA ARG A 117 6.74 6.68 18.66
C ARG A 117 6.93 5.18 18.89
N LEU A 118 7.01 4.75 20.15
CA LEU A 118 7.13 3.33 20.50
C LEU A 118 5.88 2.55 20.11
N ALA A 119 4.68 3.10 20.32
CA ALA A 119 3.43 2.46 19.94
C ALA A 119 3.31 2.28 18.42
N ILE A 120 3.65 3.32 17.64
CA ILE A 120 3.68 3.24 16.17
C ILE A 120 4.66 2.17 15.70
N GLU A 121 5.86 2.15 16.27
CA GLU A 121 6.90 1.19 15.89
C GLU A 121 6.51 -0.25 16.29
N ALA A 122 5.94 -0.44 17.48
CA ALA A 122 5.42 -1.74 17.91
C ALA A 122 4.32 -2.24 16.96
N ASN A 123 3.36 -1.38 16.59
CA ASN A 123 2.32 -1.74 15.63
C ASN A 123 2.92 -2.15 14.27
N ARG A 124 3.88 -1.37 13.76
CA ARG A 124 4.60 -1.70 12.51
C ARG A 124 5.29 -3.06 12.60
N LEU A 125 5.99 -3.32 13.69
CA LEU A 125 6.69 -4.60 13.90
C LEU A 125 5.70 -5.77 14.02
N MET A 126 4.57 -5.57 14.69
CA MET A 126 3.51 -6.57 14.79
C MET A 126 2.97 -6.93 13.40
N ASP A 127 2.69 -5.93 12.56
CA ASP A 127 2.20 -6.14 11.20
C ASP A 127 3.26 -6.83 10.31
N GLU A 128 4.50 -6.36 10.35
CA GLU A 128 5.57 -6.89 9.48
C GLU A 128 5.96 -8.32 9.83
N TRP A 129 5.94 -8.68 11.11
CA TRP A 129 6.40 -9.97 11.59
C TRP A 129 5.23 -10.90 11.94
N ALA A 130 4.00 -10.45 11.69
CA ALA A 130 2.76 -11.14 12.08
C ALA A 130 2.78 -11.59 13.54
N LEU A 131 3.20 -10.70 14.46
CA LEU A 131 3.31 -11.01 15.88
C LEU A 131 1.95 -10.91 16.57
N GLU A 132 1.59 -11.95 17.30
CA GLU A 132 0.48 -11.92 18.26
C GLU A 132 1.07 -11.71 19.67
N VAL A 133 0.69 -10.60 20.31
CA VAL A 133 1.07 -10.30 21.69
C VAL A 133 -0.04 -10.77 22.63
N PRO A 134 0.23 -11.64 23.63
CA PRO A 134 -0.76 -12.19 24.56
C PRO A 134 -1.43 -11.14 25.46
#